data_AF-A0A1H5PNI7-F1
#
_entry.id   AF-A0A1H5PNI7-F1
#
_cell.length_a   1.000
_cell.length_b   1.000
_cell.length_c   1.000
_cell.angle_alpha   90.00
_cell.angle_beta   90.00
_cell.angle_gamma   90.00
#
_symmetry.space_group_name_H-M   'P 1'
#
loop_
_entity.id
_entity.type
_entity.pdbx_description
1 polymer ?
#
loop_
_entity_poly.entity_id
_entity_poly.type
_entity_poly.pdbx_seq_one_letter_code
_entity_poly.pdbx_strand_id
1 'polypeptide(L)'
;MPLPLDALPDDAVALKAIILAQREEVTRMKASVRAYEALVQALKIRIARLQKQKFGSSSEKIEREIEQLQLALEDLEVAMAAADKSPQLDGTEKAALQAASHRRGKPRVAEDMPRERLVLDPGDRCPDCGGPLRLLGEDLSEILDLIAAKLCLGVE
;
A
#
# COMPACT_ATOMS: atom_id res chain seq x y z
N MET A 1 -4.93 21.99 -28.76
CA MET A 1 -4.92 23.13 -29.70
C MET A 1 -5.78 24.22 -29.10
N PRO A 2 -5.24 25.42 -28.81
CA PRO A 2 -6.05 26.53 -28.33
C PRO A 2 -7.05 26.94 -29.42
N LEU A 3 -8.28 27.27 -29.01
CA LEU A 3 -9.28 27.85 -29.92
C LEU A 3 -8.77 29.22 -30.39
N PRO A 4 -8.88 29.54 -31.70
CA PRO A 4 -8.52 30.85 -32.20
C PRO A 4 -9.45 31.91 -31.58
N LEU A 5 -8.87 33.05 -31.16
CA LEU A 5 -9.61 34.12 -30.47
C LEU A 5 -10.73 34.72 -31.33
N ASP A 6 -10.54 34.72 -32.66
CA ASP A 6 -11.50 35.22 -33.65
C ASP A 6 -12.78 34.38 -33.74
N ALA A 7 -12.81 33.21 -33.10
CA ALA A 7 -13.99 32.34 -33.02
C ALA A 7 -14.86 32.61 -31.77
N LEU A 8 -14.43 33.51 -30.87
CA LEU A 8 -15.22 33.87 -29.70
C LEU A 8 -16.21 35.01 -30.03
N PRO A 9 -17.42 34.99 -29.46
CA PRO A 9 -18.35 36.11 -29.56
C PRO A 9 -17.80 37.36 -28.85
N ASP A 10 -17.98 38.55 -29.43
CA ASP A 10 -17.62 39.83 -28.78
C ASP A 10 -18.65 40.30 -27.74
N ASP A 11 -19.79 39.62 -27.64
CA ASP A 11 -20.84 39.96 -26.68
C ASP A 11 -20.49 39.50 -25.25
N ALA A 12 -20.60 40.43 -24.30
CA ALA A 12 -20.24 40.17 -22.90
C ALA A 12 -21.17 39.16 -22.21
N VAL A 13 -22.42 39.01 -22.64
CA VAL A 13 -23.35 38.01 -22.09
C VAL A 13 -22.99 36.62 -22.62
N ALA A 14 -22.73 36.51 -23.92
CA ALA A 14 -22.28 35.28 -24.56
C ALA A 14 -20.95 34.76 -23.95
N LEU A 15 -19.97 35.65 -23.73
CA LEU A 15 -18.70 35.29 -23.07
C LEU A 15 -18.90 34.80 -21.64
N LYS A 16 -19.77 35.44 -20.84
CA LYS A 16 -20.09 34.98 -19.48
C LYS A 16 -20.73 33.59 -19.48
N ALA A 17 -21.61 33.31 -20.43
CA ALA A 17 -22.22 31.98 -20.58
C ALA A 17 -21.17 30.91 -20.92
N ILE A 18 -20.24 31.19 -21.84
CA ILE A 18 -19.14 30.29 -22.18
C ILE A 18 -18.24 30.04 -20.96
N ILE A 19 -17.89 31.08 -20.19
CA ILE A 19 -17.07 30.93 -18.98
C ILE A 19 -17.77 30.05 -17.94
N LEU A 20 -19.09 30.20 -17.75
CA LEU A 20 -19.84 29.35 -16.83
C LEU A 20 -19.86 27.90 -17.29
N ALA A 21 -20.13 27.65 -18.58
CA ALA A 21 -20.10 26.31 -19.16
C ALA A 21 -18.71 25.66 -19.01
N GLN A 22 -17.64 26.39 -19.33
CA GLN A 22 -16.26 25.91 -19.16
C GLN A 22 -15.92 25.63 -17.69
N ARG A 23 -16.41 26.45 -16.74
CA ARG A 23 -16.20 26.19 -15.31
C ARG A 23 -16.87 24.90 -14.88
N GLU A 24 -18.08 24.63 -15.36
CA GLU A 24 -18.80 23.37 -15.10
C GLU A 24 -18.08 22.16 -15.70
N GLU A 25 -17.56 22.29 -16.92
CA GLU A 25 -16.76 21.22 -17.52
C GLU A 25 -15.46 20.97 -16.74
N VAL A 26 -14.76 22.03 -16.32
CA VAL A 26 -13.55 21.94 -15.52
C VAL A 26 -13.83 21.32 -14.15
N THR A 27 -14.93 21.66 -13.48
CA THR A 27 -15.28 21.03 -12.21
C THR A 27 -15.59 19.54 -12.39
N ARG A 28 -16.30 19.17 -13.46
CA ARG A 28 -16.57 17.77 -13.81
C ARG A 28 -15.28 16.99 -14.06
N MET A 29 -14.36 17.54 -14.86
CA MET A 29 -13.07 16.90 -15.13
C MET A 29 -12.20 16.80 -13.88
N LYS A 30 -12.18 17.82 -13.02
CA LYS A 30 -11.46 17.76 -11.74
C LYS A 30 -12.03 16.69 -10.81
N ALA A 31 -13.35 16.51 -10.79
CA ALA A 31 -13.99 15.46 -10.01
C ALA A 31 -13.60 14.06 -10.50
N SER A 32 -13.56 13.84 -11.83
CA SER A 32 -13.12 12.56 -12.39
C SER A 32 -11.66 12.26 -12.08
N VAL A 33 -10.76 13.26 -12.24
CA VAL A 33 -9.33 13.11 -11.90
C VAL A 33 -9.16 12.70 -10.43
N ARG A 34 -9.85 13.36 -9.50
CA ARG A 34 -9.81 12.99 -8.07
C ARG A 34 -10.31 11.59 -7.80
N ALA A 35 -11.34 11.14 -8.51
CA ALA A 35 -11.86 9.77 -8.38
C ALA A 35 -10.83 8.74 -8.86
N TYR A 36 -10.15 8.99 -9.98
CA TYR A 36 -9.06 8.13 -10.47
C TYR A 36 -7.86 8.10 -9.52
N GLU A 37 -7.43 9.26 -9.02
CA GLU A 37 -6.35 9.35 -8.02
C GLU A 37 -6.68 8.54 -6.77
N ALA A 38 -7.92 8.63 -6.27
CA ALA A 38 -8.37 7.85 -5.12
C ALA A 38 -8.35 6.34 -5.39
N LEU A 39 -8.74 5.90 -6.59
CA LEU A 39 -8.69 4.49 -6.98
C LEU A 39 -7.25 3.98 -7.05
N VAL A 40 -6.34 4.74 -7.67
CA VAL A 40 -4.91 4.42 -7.74
C VAL A 40 -4.32 4.27 -6.33
N GLN A 41 -4.63 5.19 -5.41
CA GLN A 41 -4.17 5.11 -4.03
C GLN A 41 -4.74 3.88 -3.30
N ALA A 42 -6.03 3.58 -3.48
CA ALA A 42 -6.65 2.41 -2.88
C ALA A 42 -5.99 1.10 -3.36
N LEU A 43 -5.70 0.98 -4.65
CA LEU A 43 -4.99 -0.17 -5.22
C LEU A 43 -3.57 -0.29 -4.66
N LYS A 44 -2.81 0.81 -4.59
CA LYS A 44 -1.45 0.83 -4.00
C LYS A 44 -1.46 0.38 -2.54
N ILE A 45 -2.41 0.85 -1.72
CA ILE A 45 -2.56 0.43 -0.33
C ILE A 45 -2.90 -1.06 -0.22
N ARG A 46 -3.81 -1.56 -1.08
CA ARG A 46 -4.18 -2.99 -1.09
C ARG A 46 -2.99 -3.88 -1.44
N ILE A 47 -2.24 -3.53 -2.48
CA ILE A 47 -1.01 -4.25 -2.86
C ILE A 47 -0.02 -4.27 -1.70
N ALA A 48 0.26 -3.12 -1.08
CA ALA A 48 1.18 -3.04 0.05
C ALA A 48 0.73 -3.88 1.26
N ARG A 49 -0.58 -3.99 1.49
CA ARG A 49 -1.15 -4.87 2.53
C ARG A 49 -0.93 -6.34 2.20
N LEU A 50 -1.26 -6.76 0.98
CA LEU A 50 -1.09 -8.13 0.52
C LEU A 50 0.39 -8.56 0.54
N GLN A 51 1.30 -7.67 0.14
CA GLN A 51 2.75 -7.92 0.18
C GLN A 51 3.24 -8.21 1.61
N LYS A 52 2.68 -7.56 2.64
CA LYS A 52 3.02 -7.83 4.05
C LYS A 52 2.48 -9.17 4.56
N GLN A 53 1.47 -9.73 3.90
CA GLN A 53 0.81 -10.98 4.28
C GLN A 53 1.36 -12.21 3.53
N LYS A 54 2.34 -12.04 2.63
CA LYS A 54 2.97 -13.12 1.87
C LYS A 54 3.81 -14.04 2.77
N PHE A 55 3.20 -15.06 3.36
CA PHE A 55 3.89 -16.17 4.01
C PHE A 55 3.09 -17.48 3.87
N GLY A 56 3.77 -18.60 3.63
CA GLY A 56 3.16 -19.93 3.57
C GLY A 56 2.45 -20.28 2.25
N SER A 57 1.65 -21.35 2.23
CA SER A 57 0.93 -21.83 1.03
C SER A 57 -0.15 -20.86 0.53
N SER A 58 -0.62 -19.94 1.38
CA SER A 58 -1.47 -18.81 1.00
C SER A 58 -0.70 -17.74 0.20
N SER A 59 0.64 -17.74 0.24
CA SER A 59 1.49 -16.77 -0.47
C SER A 59 1.35 -16.86 -1.99
N GLU A 60 1.19 -18.06 -2.57
CA GLU A 60 1.03 -18.21 -4.03
C GLU A 60 -0.27 -17.58 -4.53
N LYS A 61 -1.37 -17.70 -3.76
CA LYS A 61 -2.65 -17.06 -4.10
C LYS A 61 -2.57 -15.54 -3.95
N ILE A 62 -1.94 -15.07 -2.87
CA ILE A 62 -1.70 -13.65 -2.61
C ILE A 62 -0.80 -13.04 -3.70
N GLU A 63 0.18 -13.79 -4.20
CA GLU A 63 1.07 -13.38 -5.28
C GLU A 63 0.32 -13.15 -6.59
N ARG A 64 -0.52 -14.11 -6.99
CA ARG A 64 -1.38 -13.95 -8.18
C ARG A 64 -2.34 -12.77 -8.05
N GLU A 65 -2.92 -12.55 -6.86
CA GLU A 65 -3.78 -11.39 -6.62
C GLU A 65 -3.01 -10.07 -6.74
N ILE A 66 -1.78 -10.01 -6.22
CA ILE A 66 -0.91 -8.83 -6.38
C ILE A 66 -0.61 -8.56 -7.85
N GLU A 67 -0.26 -9.57 -8.64
CA GLU A 67 0.02 -9.43 -10.07
C GLU A 67 -1.20 -8.86 -10.82
N GLN A 68 -2.41 -9.36 -10.53
CA GLN A 68 -3.64 -8.84 -11.13
C GLN A 68 -3.91 -7.38 -10.75
N LEU A 69 -3.69 -7.01 -9.49
CA LEU A 69 -3.86 -5.63 -9.04
C LEU A 69 -2.79 -4.68 -9.62
N GLN A 70 -1.57 -5.17 -9.83
CA GLN A 70 -0.51 -4.42 -10.48
C GLN A 70 -0.83 -4.16 -11.95
N LEU A 71 -1.31 -5.17 -12.68
CA LEU A 71 -1.74 -5.00 -14.08
C LEU A 71 -2.87 -3.96 -14.20
N ALA A 72 -3.88 -4.06 -13.34
CA ALA A 72 -4.98 -3.08 -13.33
C ALA A 72 -4.50 -1.65 -13.00
N LEU A 73 -3.45 -1.51 -12.18
CA LEU A 73 -2.84 -0.23 -11.86
C LEU A 73 -2.07 0.34 -13.05
N GLU A 74 -1.30 -0.49 -13.74
CA GLU A 74 -0.56 -0.12 -14.95
C GLU A 74 -1.51 0.36 -16.06
N ASP A 75 -2.62 -0.34 -16.29
CA ASP A 75 -3.64 0.06 -17.27
C ASP A 75 -4.20 1.46 -16.98
N LEU A 76 -4.46 1.77 -15.69
CA LEU A 76 -4.94 3.08 -15.26
C LEU A 76 -3.86 4.16 -15.44
N GLU A 77 -2.61 3.88 -15.09
CA GLU A 77 -1.49 4.82 -15.24
C GLU A 77 -1.21 5.13 -16.73
N VAL A 78 -1.29 4.13 -17.61
CA VAL A 78 -1.19 4.31 -19.07
C VAL A 78 -2.36 5.13 -19.60
N ALA A 79 -3.59 4.86 -19.16
CA ALA A 79 -4.76 5.63 -19.59
C ALA A 79 -4.66 7.12 -19.17
N MET A 80 -4.12 7.39 -17.97
CA MET A 80 -3.85 8.74 -17.50
C MET A 80 -2.76 9.43 -18.34
N ALA A 81 -1.64 8.74 -18.59
CA ALA A 81 -0.54 9.27 -19.41
C ALA A 81 -0.98 9.57 -20.85
N ALA A 82 -1.84 8.73 -21.44
CA ALA A 82 -2.39 8.95 -22.79
C ALA A 82 -3.33 10.17 -22.86
N ALA A 83 -4.01 10.50 -21.77
CA ALA A 83 -4.85 11.69 -21.67
C ALA A 83 -4.01 12.97 -21.56
N ASP A 84 -2.86 12.92 -20.89
CA ASP A 84 -1.89 14.01 -20.81
C ASP A 84 -1.01 14.08 -22.09
N LYS A 85 -1.56 14.62 -23.18
CA LYS A 85 -0.80 14.96 -24.40
C LYS A 85 0.10 16.19 -24.23
N SER A 86 0.83 16.28 -23.12
CA SER A 86 1.98 17.18 -23.01
C SER A 86 3.22 16.44 -23.50
N PRO A 87 4.14 17.09 -24.23
CA PRO A 87 5.41 16.46 -24.59
C PRO A 87 6.17 16.21 -23.29
N GLN A 88 6.12 14.97 -22.81
CA GLN A 88 6.98 14.54 -21.73
C GLN A 88 8.42 14.58 -22.25
N LEU A 89 9.21 15.49 -21.71
CA LEU A 89 10.66 15.35 -21.74
C LEU A 89 10.93 14.04 -21.01
N ASP A 90 11.39 13.02 -21.73
CA ASP A 90 11.85 11.74 -21.20
C ASP A 90 13.07 11.95 -20.30
N GLY A 91 12.83 12.50 -19.12
CA GLY A 91 13.73 12.46 -17.97
C GLY A 91 13.34 11.26 -17.15
N THR A 92 13.64 10.05 -17.64
CA THR A 92 13.56 8.82 -16.85
C THR A 92 14.68 8.81 -15.82
N GLU A 93 14.61 9.71 -14.84
CA GLU A 93 15.28 9.51 -13.57
C GLU A 93 14.43 8.54 -12.78
N LYS A 94 14.61 7.24 -13.08
CA LYS A 94 14.38 6.19 -12.09
C LYS A 94 15.33 6.48 -10.94
N ALA A 95 14.92 7.37 -10.05
CA ALA A 95 15.48 7.50 -8.73
C ALA A 95 15.20 6.16 -8.05
N ALA A 96 16.16 5.25 -8.20
CA ALA A 96 16.29 4.10 -7.35
C ALA A 96 16.53 4.66 -5.96
N LEU A 97 15.44 4.97 -5.25
CA LEU A 97 15.40 5.01 -3.82
C LEU A 97 15.74 3.58 -3.39
N GLN A 98 17.03 3.28 -3.37
CA GLN A 98 17.60 2.31 -2.46
C GLN A 98 17.34 2.88 -1.07
N ALA A 99 16.08 2.79 -0.63
CA ALA A 99 15.78 2.72 0.77
C ALA A 99 16.58 1.51 1.23
N ALA A 100 17.71 1.77 1.88
CA ALA A 100 18.45 0.77 2.59
C ALA A 100 17.40 0.02 3.40
N SER A 101 17.09 -1.20 2.96
CA SER A 101 16.31 -2.13 3.73
C SER A 101 17.19 -2.39 4.93
N HIS A 102 17.05 -1.54 5.95
CA HIS A 102 17.31 -1.94 7.31
C HIS A 102 16.38 -3.13 7.48
N ARG A 103 16.94 -4.32 7.21
CA ARG A 103 16.40 -5.56 7.71
C ARG A 103 16.11 -5.24 9.15
N ARG A 104 14.83 -5.13 9.49
CA ARG A 104 14.39 -5.13 10.88
C ARG A 104 14.79 -6.50 11.38
N GLY A 105 16.08 -6.65 11.72
CA GLY A 105 16.55 -7.78 12.49
C GLY A 105 15.69 -7.79 13.74
N LYS A 106 15.40 -9.01 14.21
CA LYS A 106 14.80 -9.21 15.52
C LYS A 106 15.48 -8.23 16.49
N PRO A 107 14.73 -7.42 17.27
CA PRO A 107 15.33 -6.53 18.25
C PRO A 107 16.37 -7.31 19.05
N ARG A 108 17.56 -6.76 19.25
CA ARG A 108 18.56 -7.42 20.10
C ARG A 108 18.05 -7.34 21.54
N VAL A 109 17.43 -8.42 21.98
CA VAL A 109 16.95 -8.60 23.34
C VAL A 109 18.15 -9.05 24.17
N ALA A 110 18.42 -8.38 25.29
CA ALA A 110 19.48 -8.80 26.20
C ALA A 110 19.16 -10.19 26.79
N GLU A 111 20.18 -10.99 27.07
CA GLU A 111 19.98 -12.37 27.58
C GLU A 111 19.27 -12.40 28.93
N ASP A 112 19.47 -11.35 29.73
CA ASP A 112 18.90 -11.13 31.07
C ASP A 112 17.52 -10.47 31.06
N MET A 113 16.94 -10.15 29.89
CA MET A 113 15.59 -9.61 29.81
C MET A 113 14.58 -10.62 30.39
N PRO A 114 13.63 -10.20 31.26
CA PRO A 114 12.61 -11.10 31.80
C PRO A 114 11.81 -11.76 30.66
N ARG A 115 11.70 -13.08 30.71
CA ARG A 115 10.95 -13.90 29.74
C ARG A 115 9.85 -14.65 30.47
N GLU A 116 8.63 -14.55 29.95
CA GLU A 116 7.53 -15.42 30.34
C GLU A 116 7.45 -16.60 29.36
N ARG A 117 7.43 -17.83 29.88
CA ARG A 117 7.33 -19.04 29.06
C ARG A 117 5.93 -19.64 29.23
N LEU A 118 5.14 -19.61 28.16
CA LEU A 118 3.87 -20.32 28.06
C LEU A 118 4.06 -21.60 27.25
N VAL A 119 3.77 -22.75 27.86
CA VAL A 119 3.76 -24.04 27.17
C VAL A 119 2.32 -24.41 26.85
N LEU A 120 2.04 -24.64 25.57
CA LEU A 120 0.73 -25.12 25.10
C LEU A 120 0.83 -26.63 24.87
N ASP A 121 0.36 -27.41 25.85
CA ASP A 121 0.39 -28.87 25.80
C ASP A 121 -0.98 -29.43 25.36
N PRO A 122 -1.06 -30.21 24.26
CA PRO A 122 -2.29 -30.89 23.85
C PRO A 122 -2.64 -32.13 24.71
N GLY A 123 -1.74 -32.57 25.60
CA GLY A 123 -1.90 -33.76 26.45
C GLY A 123 -1.47 -35.07 25.75
N ASP A 124 -1.72 -36.21 26.40
CA ASP A 124 -1.22 -37.52 25.93
C ASP A 124 -2.14 -38.23 24.93
N ARG A 125 -3.35 -37.71 24.69
CA ARG A 125 -4.39 -38.39 23.89
C ARG A 125 -5.07 -37.44 22.94
N CYS A 126 -5.34 -37.91 21.73
CA CYS A 126 -6.04 -37.13 20.72
C CYS A 126 -7.48 -36.83 21.18
N PRO A 127 -7.93 -35.55 21.17
CA PRO A 127 -9.27 -35.18 21.61
C PRO A 127 -10.37 -35.75 20.70
N ASP A 128 -10.08 -36.05 19.44
CA ASP A 128 -11.06 -36.54 18.46
C ASP A 128 -11.20 -38.07 18.46
N CYS A 129 -10.09 -38.82 18.63
CA CYS A 129 -10.10 -40.28 18.52
C CYS A 129 -9.62 -41.03 19.78
N GLY A 130 -9.11 -40.34 20.79
CA GLY A 130 -8.65 -40.92 22.07
C GLY A 130 -7.36 -41.77 21.98
N GLY A 131 -6.75 -41.84 20.80
CA GLY A 131 -5.48 -42.54 20.57
C GLY A 131 -4.29 -41.82 21.23
N PRO A 132 -3.17 -42.53 21.52
CA PRO A 132 -2.00 -41.93 22.14
C PRO A 132 -1.31 -40.95 21.19
N LEU A 133 -0.97 -39.76 21.70
CA LEU A 133 -0.15 -38.79 20.97
C LEU A 133 1.34 -39.12 21.14
N ARG A 134 2.13 -38.86 20.10
CA ARG A 134 3.58 -38.97 20.13
C ARG A 134 4.19 -37.64 19.72
N LEU A 135 5.24 -37.22 20.44
CA LEU A 135 6.00 -36.01 20.11
C LEU A 135 6.67 -36.14 18.73
N LEU A 136 6.35 -35.25 17.81
CA LEU A 136 6.99 -35.15 16.49
C LEU A 136 8.00 -34.00 16.42
N GLY A 137 7.75 -32.91 17.14
CA GLY A 137 8.60 -31.73 17.19
C GLY A 137 8.03 -30.69 18.15
N GLU A 138 8.81 -29.65 18.43
CA GLU A 138 8.43 -28.49 19.23
C GLU A 138 8.48 -27.24 18.35
N ASP A 139 7.41 -26.47 18.34
CA ASP A 139 7.36 -25.15 17.70
C ASP A 139 7.53 -24.06 18.75
N LEU A 140 8.58 -23.25 18.62
CA LEU A 140 8.89 -22.14 19.52
C LEU A 140 8.55 -20.81 18.86
N SER A 141 7.66 -20.03 19.48
CA SER A 141 7.35 -18.66 19.07
C SER A 141 7.73 -17.68 20.18
N GLU A 142 8.51 -16.66 19.83
CA GLU A 142 8.90 -15.58 20.75
C GLU A 142 8.16 -14.29 20.36
N ILE A 143 7.46 -13.69 21.31
CA ILE A 143 6.73 -12.41 21.15
C ILE A 143 7.35 -11.40 22.12
N LEU A 144 7.57 -10.17 21.65
CA LEU A 144 8.08 -9.06 22.47
C LEU A 144 6.94 -8.14 22.87
N ASP A 145 6.63 -8.12 24.17
CA ASP A 145 5.64 -7.20 24.73
C ASP A 145 6.32 -5.93 25.24
N LEU A 146 5.84 -4.78 24.77
CA LEU A 146 6.31 -3.48 25.22
C LEU A 146 5.51 -3.05 26.46
N ILE A 147 6.11 -3.24 27.64
CA ILE A 147 5.59 -2.68 28.89
C ILE A 147 6.10 -1.24 29.01
N ALA A 148 5.21 -0.30 29.37
CA ALA A 148 5.41 1.15 29.38
C ALA A 148 6.87 1.63 29.55
N ALA A 149 7.38 2.41 28.59
CA ALA A 149 8.74 2.93 28.62
C ALA A 149 8.95 3.88 29.80
N LYS A 150 9.93 3.59 30.67
CA LYS A 150 10.39 4.53 31.70
C LYS A 150 11.40 5.50 31.06
N LEU A 151 11.14 6.80 31.18
CA LEU A 151 12.07 7.84 30.77
C LEU A 151 13.19 7.94 31.82
N CYS A 152 14.45 7.84 31.39
CA CYS A 152 15.62 8.04 32.24
C CYS A 152 16.33 9.31 31.78
N LEU A 153 16.65 10.21 32.71
CA LEU A 153 17.53 11.35 32.44
C LEU A 153 18.97 10.89 32.61
N GLY A 154 19.75 10.92 31.53
CA GLY A 154 21.20 10.78 31.59
C GLY A 154 21.79 12.09 32.07
N VAL A 155 22.51 12.05 33.20
CA VAL A 155 23.42 13.12 33.60
C VAL A 155 24.80 12.67 33.15
N GLU A 156 25.47 13.50 32.34
CA GLU A 156 26.84 13.27 31.86
C GLU A 156 27.88 13.36 32.98
#